data_AF-A0A1F5X629-F1
#
_entry.id   AF-A0A1F5X629-F1
#
_cell.length_a   1.000
_cell.length_b   1.000
_cell.length_c   1.000
_cell.angle_alpha   90.00
_cell.angle_beta   90.00
_cell.angle_gamma   90.00
#
_symmetry.space_group_name_H-M   'P 1'
#
loop_
_entity.id
_entity.type
_entity.pdbx_description
1 polymer ?
#
loop_
_entity_poly.entity_id
_entity_poly.type
_entity_poly.pdbx_seq_one_letter_code
_entity_poly.pdbx_strand_id
1 'polypeptide(L)'
;MTNVNEARSLGFFLLSVLVLFLSIIYITQATSIGDSVTVTGALTVSGATTLNGNGTLGDTATDVFNFVGILQASSTLNVTGTSRFVGSVGVGTSTSMTSGVVLGLHGAATTTLTLGTDSTTGGSCIQMDGTDGAIYRIYAAATTSVTKQLVIENGPCN
;
A
#
# COMPACT_ATOMS: atom_id res chain seq x y z
N MET A 1 -35.76 -25.41 -59.45
CA MET A 1 -35.86 -23.94 -59.30
C MET A 1 -36.00 -23.66 -57.82
N THR A 2 -34.91 -23.29 -57.15
CA THR A 2 -34.98 -22.83 -55.75
C THR A 2 -35.84 -21.58 -55.71
N ASN A 3 -36.83 -21.57 -54.82
CA ASN A 3 -37.78 -20.48 -54.69
C ASN A 3 -37.00 -19.23 -54.28
N VAL A 4 -37.02 -18.20 -55.11
CA VAL A 4 -36.28 -16.94 -54.90
C VAL A 4 -36.59 -16.34 -53.52
N ASN A 5 -37.76 -16.62 -52.96
CA ASN A 5 -38.16 -16.17 -51.63
C ASN A 5 -37.41 -16.88 -50.49
N GLU A 6 -37.10 -18.17 -50.63
CA GLU A 6 -36.33 -18.94 -49.62
C GLU A 6 -34.86 -18.53 -49.62
N ALA A 7 -34.27 -18.33 -50.80
CA ALA A 7 -32.88 -17.85 -50.92
C ALA A 7 -32.69 -16.47 -50.28
N ARG A 8 -33.68 -15.58 -50.44
CA ARG A 8 -33.68 -14.25 -49.81
C ARG A 8 -33.81 -14.35 -48.28
N SER A 9 -34.72 -15.20 -47.80
CA SER A 9 -34.91 -15.42 -46.36
C SER A 9 -33.64 -15.98 -45.69
N LEU A 10 -32.97 -16.93 -46.33
CA LEU A 10 -31.72 -17.52 -45.83
C LEU A 10 -30.59 -16.48 -45.79
N GLY A 11 -30.50 -15.62 -46.82
CA GLY A 11 -29.53 -14.53 -46.86
C GLY A 11 -29.71 -13.53 -45.70
N PHE A 12 -30.95 -13.14 -45.39
CA PHE A 12 -31.24 -12.26 -44.25
C PHE A 12 -30.93 -12.93 -42.91
N PHE A 13 -31.24 -14.22 -42.78
CA PHE A 13 -30.93 -14.98 -41.57
C PHE A 13 -29.41 -15.08 -41.32
N LEU A 14 -28.64 -15.42 -42.35
CA LEU A 14 -27.18 -15.52 -42.26
C LEU A 14 -26.54 -14.15 -41.96
N LEU A 15 -27.06 -13.06 -42.54
CA LEU A 15 -26.61 -11.70 -42.27
C LEU A 15 -26.91 -11.28 -40.81
N SER A 16 -28.11 -11.59 -40.31
CA SER A 16 -28.50 -11.33 -38.92
C SER A 16 -27.61 -12.08 -37.93
N VAL A 17 -27.33 -13.35 -38.21
CA VAL A 17 -26.47 -14.20 -37.37
C VAL A 17 -25.03 -13.69 -37.40
N LEU A 18 -24.54 -13.26 -38.57
CA LEU A 18 -23.23 -12.64 -38.71
C LEU A 18 -23.12 -11.37 -37.87
N VAL A 19 -24.10 -10.45 -37.95
CA VAL A 19 -24.12 -9.22 -37.13
C VAL A 19 -24.15 -9.53 -35.63
N LEU A 20 -24.89 -10.56 -35.21
CA LEU A 20 -24.92 -11.02 -33.83
C LEU A 20 -23.54 -11.56 -33.38
N PHE A 21 -22.89 -12.39 -34.17
CA PHE A 21 -21.56 -12.90 -33.83
C PHE A 21 -20.48 -11.80 -33.86
N LEU A 22 -20.58 -10.81 -34.76
CA LEU A 22 -19.71 -9.63 -34.74
C LEU A 22 -19.96 -8.77 -33.49
N SER A 23 -21.20 -8.71 -32.98
CA SER A 23 -21.51 -8.01 -31.72
C SER A 23 -20.99 -8.73 -30.47
N ILE A 24 -20.65 -10.02 -30.59
CA ILE A 24 -20.07 -10.89 -29.54
C ILE A 24 -18.53 -10.99 -29.67
N ILE A 25 -17.91 -10.24 -30.59
CA ILE A 25 -16.45 -10.08 -30.60
C ILE A 25 -16.07 -9.27 -29.35
N TYR A 26 -15.20 -9.83 -28.51
CA TYR A 26 -14.60 -9.19 -27.33
C TYR A 26 -14.49 -7.67 -27.54
N ILE A 27 -15.28 -6.91 -26.79
CA ILE A 27 -15.19 -5.45 -26.79
C ILE A 27 -13.85 -5.11 -26.12
N THR A 28 -12.80 -5.03 -26.92
CA THR A 28 -11.48 -4.49 -26.53
C THR A 28 -11.45 -2.97 -26.61
N GLN A 29 -12.61 -2.35 -26.85
CA GLN A 29 -12.76 -0.92 -27.02
C GLN A 29 -12.97 -0.24 -25.67
N ALA A 30 -12.47 1.00 -25.54
CA ALA A 30 -12.70 1.81 -24.36
C ALA A 30 -14.21 2.04 -24.16
N THR A 31 -14.73 1.69 -22.98
CA THR A 31 -16.07 2.06 -22.55
C THR A 31 -15.96 3.32 -21.70
N SER A 32 -16.69 4.37 -22.05
CA SER A 32 -16.79 5.59 -21.24
C SER A 32 -18.12 5.60 -20.49
N ILE A 33 -18.06 5.84 -19.19
CA ILE A 33 -19.22 5.99 -18.31
C ILE A 33 -19.15 7.40 -17.74
N GLY A 34 -20.19 8.21 -17.98
CA GLY A 34 -20.23 9.61 -17.54
C GLY A 34 -20.69 9.81 -16.10
N ASP A 35 -21.30 8.78 -15.50
CA ASP A 35 -21.87 8.81 -14.15
C ASP A 35 -21.21 7.77 -13.23
N SER A 36 -21.76 7.59 -12.03
CA SER A 36 -21.32 6.58 -11.06
C SER A 36 -21.56 5.15 -11.54
N VAL A 37 -20.63 4.26 -11.21
CA VAL A 37 -20.80 2.81 -11.34
C VAL A 37 -20.97 2.21 -9.94
N THR A 38 -22.06 1.47 -9.72
CA THR A 38 -22.26 0.69 -8.50
C THR A 38 -22.09 -0.79 -8.82
N VAL A 39 -21.16 -1.44 -8.11
CA VAL A 39 -20.96 -2.89 -8.19
C VAL A 39 -21.35 -3.47 -6.84
N THR A 40 -22.40 -4.30 -6.80
CA THR A 40 -22.89 -4.91 -5.54
C THR A 40 -22.19 -6.23 -5.21
N GLY A 41 -21.39 -6.76 -6.15
CA GLY A 41 -20.62 -7.99 -5.99
C GLY A 41 -19.11 -7.76 -6.12
N ALA A 42 -18.36 -8.83 -6.33
CA ALA A 42 -16.91 -8.73 -6.55
C ALA A 42 -16.61 -8.12 -7.93
N LEU A 43 -15.71 -7.14 -7.96
CA LEU A 43 -15.10 -6.61 -9.18
C LEU A 43 -13.70 -7.21 -9.33
N THR A 44 -13.49 -7.99 -10.38
CA THR A 44 -12.14 -8.47 -10.76
C THR A 44 -11.62 -7.64 -11.92
N VAL A 45 -10.47 -6.99 -11.74
CA VAL A 45 -9.75 -6.28 -12.80
C VAL A 45 -8.44 -7.01 -13.07
N SER A 46 -8.35 -7.70 -14.21
CA SER A 46 -7.16 -8.49 -14.58
C SER A 46 -6.00 -7.62 -15.11
N GLY A 47 -6.29 -6.37 -15.47
CA GLY A 47 -5.31 -5.41 -15.98
C GLY A 47 -4.95 -4.34 -14.96
N ALA A 48 -4.10 -3.40 -15.39
CA ALA A 48 -3.79 -2.21 -14.59
C ALA A 48 -5.03 -1.30 -14.49
N THR A 49 -5.18 -0.66 -13.33
CA THR A 49 -6.18 0.39 -13.12
C THR A 49 -5.45 1.72 -12.88
N THR A 50 -5.93 2.79 -13.49
CA THR A 50 -5.42 4.15 -13.26
C THR A 50 -6.55 5.03 -12.75
N LEU A 51 -6.37 5.61 -11.56
CA LEU A 51 -7.27 6.60 -10.98
C LEU A 51 -6.57 7.97 -11.06
N ASN A 52 -6.99 8.82 -11.98
CA ASN A 52 -6.34 10.11 -12.26
C ASN A 52 -6.80 11.25 -11.33
N GLY A 53 -7.80 11.00 -10.50
CA GLY A 53 -8.30 11.93 -9.49
C GLY A 53 -8.24 11.33 -8.10
N ASN A 54 -8.84 12.03 -7.14
CA ASN A 54 -8.98 11.54 -5.79
C ASN A 54 -9.87 10.28 -5.79
N GLY A 55 -9.40 9.23 -5.13
CA GLY A 55 -10.17 8.03 -4.84
C GLY A 55 -10.31 7.84 -3.34
N THR A 56 -11.46 7.35 -2.92
CA THR A 56 -11.70 6.91 -1.54
C THR A 56 -11.89 5.39 -1.57
N LEU A 57 -11.13 4.66 -0.77
CA LEU A 57 -11.23 3.21 -0.64
C LEU A 57 -11.76 2.91 0.76
N GLY A 58 -12.97 2.33 0.82
CA GLY A 58 -13.71 2.11 2.06
C GLY A 58 -14.49 3.34 2.53
N ASP A 59 -15.53 3.12 3.32
CA ASP A 59 -16.37 4.12 3.96
C ASP A 59 -16.49 3.91 5.48
N THR A 60 -15.88 2.85 6.01
CA THR A 60 -15.85 2.52 7.44
C THR A 60 -14.44 2.18 7.93
N ALA A 61 -14.20 2.34 9.23
CA ALA A 61 -12.93 1.97 9.86
C ALA A 61 -12.64 0.46 9.85
N THR A 62 -13.65 -0.36 9.53
CA THR A 62 -13.53 -1.82 9.44
C THR A 62 -13.18 -2.32 8.04
N ASP A 63 -13.21 -1.43 7.04
CA ASP A 63 -12.83 -1.82 5.68
C ASP A 63 -11.35 -2.19 5.62
N VAL A 64 -11.06 -3.27 4.92
CA VAL A 64 -9.69 -3.77 4.75
C VAL A 64 -9.33 -3.70 3.29
N PHE A 65 -8.28 -2.94 2.98
CA PHE A 65 -7.65 -2.98 1.69
C PHE A 65 -6.32 -3.74 1.77
N ASN A 66 -6.27 -4.91 1.13
CA ASN A 66 -5.10 -5.77 1.16
C ASN A 66 -4.21 -5.55 -0.06
N PHE A 67 -3.02 -4.97 0.14
CA PHE A 67 -1.98 -4.89 -0.88
C PHE A 67 -1.05 -6.10 -0.74
N VAL A 68 -1.15 -7.08 -1.65
CA VAL A 68 -0.26 -8.25 -1.66
C VAL A 68 1.12 -7.91 -2.27
N GLY A 69 1.15 -6.87 -3.12
CA GLY A 69 2.37 -6.36 -3.74
C GLY A 69 2.90 -5.10 -3.05
N ILE A 70 3.63 -4.28 -3.81
CA ILE A 70 4.22 -3.04 -3.33
C ILE A 70 3.15 -1.94 -3.30
N LEU A 71 3.01 -1.27 -2.16
CA LEU A 71 2.34 0.03 -2.06
C LEU A 71 3.38 1.14 -2.15
N GLN A 72 3.32 1.95 -3.20
CA GLN A 72 4.26 3.06 -3.43
C GLN A 72 3.49 4.37 -3.61
N ALA A 73 3.88 5.39 -2.85
CA ALA A 73 3.45 6.77 -3.07
C ALA A 73 4.65 7.56 -3.64
N SER A 74 4.49 8.15 -4.83
CA SER A 74 5.57 8.88 -5.50
C SER A 74 5.90 10.24 -4.86
N SER A 75 5.02 10.77 -4.01
CA SER A 75 5.20 12.04 -3.33
C SER A 75 5.05 11.91 -1.82
N THR A 76 3.84 11.62 -1.32
CA THR A 76 3.58 11.53 0.13
C THR A 76 2.63 10.39 0.43
N LEU A 77 2.95 9.61 1.47
CA LEU A 77 2.05 8.67 2.10
C LEU A 77 1.72 9.21 3.50
N ASN A 78 0.48 9.63 3.72
CA ASN A 78 -0.01 10.04 5.03
C ASN A 78 -0.82 8.89 5.64
N VAL A 79 -0.37 8.35 6.76
CA VAL A 79 -1.08 7.31 7.52
C VAL A 79 -1.58 7.91 8.81
N THR A 80 -2.89 7.97 8.98
CA THR A 80 -3.53 8.47 10.21
C THR A 80 -3.98 7.32 11.09
N GLY A 81 -3.96 7.52 12.41
CA GLY A 81 -4.32 6.49 13.37
C GLY A 81 -3.17 5.52 13.67
N THR A 82 -3.49 4.31 14.11
CA THR A 82 -2.51 3.30 14.50
C THR A 82 -1.96 2.57 13.28
N SER A 83 -0.65 2.60 13.08
CA SER A 83 0.05 1.84 12.04
C SER A 83 0.96 0.77 12.63
N ARG A 84 0.90 -0.46 12.13
CA ARG A 84 1.83 -1.53 12.48
C ARG A 84 2.56 -2.02 11.23
N PHE A 85 3.87 -1.89 11.25
CA PHE A 85 4.77 -2.49 10.25
C PHE A 85 5.36 -3.79 10.82
N VAL A 86 5.36 -4.85 10.03
CA VAL A 86 5.98 -6.14 10.36
C VAL A 86 7.20 -6.32 9.47
N GLY A 87 8.36 -6.62 10.06
CA GLY A 87 9.64 -6.63 9.37
C GLY A 87 10.45 -5.35 9.60
N SER A 88 11.41 -5.08 8.71
CA SER A 88 12.24 -3.87 8.78
C SER A 88 11.50 -2.65 8.25
N VAL A 89 11.68 -1.52 8.94
CA VAL A 89 11.23 -0.20 8.48
C VAL A 89 12.47 0.64 8.23
N GLY A 90 12.63 1.10 6.99
CA GLY A 90 13.70 2.02 6.59
C GLY A 90 13.12 3.38 6.23
N VAL A 91 13.81 4.45 6.63
CA VAL A 91 13.53 5.80 6.15
C VAL A 91 14.80 6.30 5.49
N GLY A 92 14.68 6.73 4.25
CA GLY A 92 15.80 7.15 3.43
C GLY A 92 15.35 8.15 2.36
N THR A 93 16.32 8.77 1.71
CA THR A 93 16.09 9.66 0.57
C THR A 93 17.11 9.32 -0.51
N SER A 94 16.72 9.49 -1.78
CA SER A 94 17.61 9.34 -2.93
C SER A 94 18.29 10.68 -3.32
N THR A 95 17.87 11.79 -2.73
CA THR A 95 18.38 13.14 -3.06
C THR A 95 19.07 13.75 -1.85
N SER A 96 20.27 14.33 -2.05
CA SER A 96 20.98 15.06 -1.01
C SER A 96 20.12 16.22 -0.51
N MET A 97 19.58 16.12 0.71
CA MET A 97 18.70 17.13 1.27
C MET A 97 19.49 18.10 2.14
N THR A 98 19.18 19.40 2.05
CA THR A 98 19.71 20.44 2.94
C THR A 98 19.32 20.22 4.42
N SER A 99 18.27 19.42 4.68
CA SER A 99 17.78 19.04 6.02
C SER A 99 17.94 17.55 6.39
N GLY A 100 18.58 16.74 5.54
CA GLY A 100 18.72 15.29 5.79
C GLY A 100 17.41 14.50 5.82
N VAL A 101 17.48 13.24 6.25
CA VAL A 101 16.34 12.35 6.49
C VAL A 101 15.98 12.38 7.97
N VAL A 102 14.72 12.66 8.31
CA VAL A 102 14.27 12.77 9.70
C VAL A 102 13.27 11.68 10.03
N LEU A 103 13.56 10.91 11.09
CA LEU A 103 12.56 10.11 11.80
C LEU A 103 12.15 10.90 13.04
N GLY A 104 10.94 11.47 13.03
CA GLY A 104 10.42 12.29 14.13
C GLY A 104 9.20 11.67 14.78
N LEU A 105 9.15 11.70 16.11
CA LEU A 105 7.94 11.39 16.89
C LEU A 105 7.44 12.68 17.51
N HIS A 106 6.24 13.11 17.13
CA HIS A 106 5.64 14.37 17.58
C HIS A 106 4.16 14.16 17.88
N GLY A 107 3.67 14.78 18.95
CA GLY A 107 2.30 14.70 19.39
C GLY A 107 1.98 15.80 20.39
N ALA A 108 0.69 16.14 20.52
CA ALA A 108 0.24 17.11 21.52
C ALA A 108 0.31 16.56 22.97
N ALA A 109 0.50 15.25 23.12
CA ALA A 109 0.67 14.55 24.39
C ALA A 109 2.04 13.85 24.41
N THR A 110 2.27 12.97 25.40
CA THR A 110 3.48 12.18 25.51
C THR A 110 3.76 11.37 24.24
N THR A 111 4.96 11.54 23.69
CA THR A 111 5.50 10.72 22.60
C THR A 111 6.56 9.78 23.13
N THR A 112 6.43 8.49 22.84
CA THR A 112 7.38 7.47 23.31
C THR A 112 7.98 6.71 22.12
N LEU A 113 9.31 6.55 22.13
CA LEU A 113 10.00 5.56 21.31
C LEU A 113 10.31 4.34 22.18
N THR A 114 9.70 3.20 21.87
CA THR A 114 10.02 1.92 22.52
C THR A 114 10.87 1.07 21.59
N LEU A 115 12.03 0.66 22.06
CA LEU A 115 12.90 -0.30 21.39
C LEU A 115 12.95 -1.56 22.25
N GLY A 116 12.37 -2.64 21.75
CA GLY A 116 12.28 -3.91 22.47
C GLY A 116 12.47 -5.09 21.52
N THR A 117 12.69 -6.25 22.09
CA THR A 117 12.73 -7.53 21.36
C THR A 117 12.01 -8.56 22.21
N ASP A 118 11.24 -9.44 21.55
CA ASP A 118 10.65 -10.60 22.20
C ASP A 118 11.67 -11.75 22.34
N SER A 119 12.91 -11.54 21.88
CA SER A 119 14.00 -12.51 22.00
C SER A 119 14.44 -12.66 23.44
N THR A 120 14.59 -13.89 23.90
CA THR A 120 15.08 -14.21 25.25
C THR A 120 16.61 -14.20 25.36
N THR A 121 17.31 -14.04 24.23
CA THR A 121 18.79 -14.07 24.16
C THR A 121 19.38 -12.84 23.45
N GLY A 122 18.53 -12.00 22.85
CA GLY A 122 18.91 -10.76 22.18
C GLY A 122 18.46 -9.54 22.95
N GLY A 123 19.18 -8.43 22.81
CA GLY A 123 18.76 -7.12 23.29
C GLY A 123 18.58 -6.14 22.12
N SER A 124 17.90 -5.03 22.37
CA SER A 124 17.78 -3.94 21.39
C SER A 124 18.93 -2.94 21.58
N CYS A 125 19.45 -2.42 20.46
CA CYS A 125 20.45 -1.35 20.47
C CYS A 125 20.13 -0.33 19.37
N ILE A 126 20.61 0.89 19.56
CA ILE A 126 20.65 1.90 18.50
C ILE A 126 22.04 1.81 17.87
N GLN A 127 22.10 1.54 16.56
CA GLN A 127 23.35 1.57 15.80
C GLN A 127 23.43 2.87 14.99
N MET A 128 24.62 3.45 14.93
CA MET A 128 24.96 4.58 14.07
C MET A 128 26.22 4.23 13.30
N ASP A 129 26.18 4.38 11.98
CA ASP A 129 27.32 4.15 11.11
C ASP A 129 28.07 5.48 10.92
N GLY A 130 29.34 5.50 11.31
CA GLY A 130 30.24 6.63 11.14
C GLY A 130 30.61 6.84 9.67
N THR A 131 30.91 8.07 9.30
CA THR A 131 31.40 8.42 7.96
C THR A 131 32.77 7.82 7.65
N ASP A 132 33.50 7.41 8.68
CA ASP A 132 34.77 6.69 8.62
C ASP A 132 34.60 5.17 8.47
N GLY A 133 33.35 4.68 8.43
CA GLY A 133 33.01 3.25 8.41
C GLY A 133 33.03 2.57 9.78
N ALA A 134 33.26 3.32 10.87
CA ALA A 134 33.14 2.79 12.22
C ALA A 134 31.67 2.60 12.61
N ILE A 135 31.39 1.69 13.54
CA ILE A 135 30.03 1.44 14.04
C ILE A 135 29.95 1.84 15.51
N TYR A 136 29.03 2.75 15.82
CA TYR A 136 28.71 3.18 17.18
C TYR A 136 27.40 2.56 17.63
N ARG A 137 27.35 2.00 18.84
CA ARG A 137 26.13 1.36 19.36
C ARG A 137 25.82 1.83 20.78
N ILE A 138 24.55 2.15 21.01
CA ILE A 138 23.99 2.42 22.34
C ILE A 138 23.17 1.21 22.76
N TYR A 139 23.51 0.64 23.92
CA TYR A 139 22.83 -0.50 24.51
C TYR A 139 22.12 -0.07 25.81
N ALA A 140 20.85 -0.43 25.96
CA ALA A 140 20.20 -0.42 27.27
C ALA A 140 20.38 -1.82 27.89
N ALA A 141 21.19 -1.94 28.95
CA ALA A 141 21.48 -3.25 29.54
C ALA A 141 20.32 -3.74 30.42
N ALA A 142 19.79 -4.92 30.12
CA ALA A 142 18.90 -5.67 31.01
C ALA A 142 19.69 -6.85 31.60
N THR A 143 20.11 -6.75 32.86
CA THR A 143 20.11 -7.81 33.91
C THR A 143 21.05 -7.46 35.09
N THR A 144 20.43 -7.12 36.21
CA THR A 144 20.73 -7.31 37.66
C THR A 144 22.14 -7.59 38.22
N SER A 145 23.26 -7.32 37.55
CA SER A 145 24.55 -7.27 38.25
C SER A 145 25.52 -6.27 37.63
N VAL A 146 25.43 -5.05 38.17
CA VAL A 146 26.42 -3.97 38.24
C VAL A 146 27.59 -4.07 37.24
N THR A 147 27.41 -3.53 36.03
CA THR A 147 28.30 -2.63 35.26
C THR A 147 28.11 -2.70 33.72
N LYS A 148 26.97 -2.19 33.21
CA LYS A 148 26.77 -1.60 31.86
C LYS A 148 25.54 -0.68 31.94
N GLN A 149 25.67 0.65 32.01
CA GLN A 149 24.54 1.53 32.35
C GLN A 149 24.23 2.59 31.28
N LEU A 150 22.99 2.59 30.77
CA LEU A 150 22.26 3.79 30.34
C LEU A 150 20.98 3.87 31.19
N VAL A 151 20.81 4.94 31.98
CA VAL A 151 19.66 5.23 32.86
C VAL A 151 19.32 6.73 32.77
N ILE A 152 18.05 7.08 32.54
CA ILE A 152 17.54 8.47 32.63
C ILE A 152 16.15 8.46 33.32
N GLU A 153 16.00 9.23 34.40
CA GLU A 153 14.84 9.33 35.33
C GLU A 153 14.76 10.80 35.84
N ASN A 154 13.71 11.40 36.44
CA ASN A 154 12.25 11.23 36.48
C ASN A 154 11.65 12.67 36.54
N GLY A 155 10.65 12.90 35.71
CA GLY A 155 9.51 13.82 35.82
C GLY A 155 8.43 13.25 34.88
N PRO A 156 7.11 13.39 35.14
CA PRO A 156 6.10 12.39 34.75
C PRO A 156 6.21 11.88 33.30
N CYS A 157 6.30 10.55 33.17
CA CYS A 157 5.88 9.82 31.98
C CYS A 157 4.39 9.49 32.17
N ASN A 158 3.50 10.40 31.79
CA ASN A 158 2.07 10.06 31.70
C ASN A 158 1.79 9.42 30.35
#